data_AF-A0A6I9Q186-F1
#
_entry.id   AF-A0A6I9Q186-F1
#
_cell.length_a   1.000
_cell.length_b   1.000
_cell.length_c   1.000
_cell.angle_alpha   90.00
_cell.angle_beta   90.00
_cell.angle_gamma   90.00
#
_symmetry.space_group_name_H-M   'P 1'
#
loop_
_entity.id
_entity.type
_entity.pdbx_description
1 polymer ?
#
loop_
_entity_poly.entity_id
_entity_poly.type
_entity_poly.pdbx_seq_one_letter_code
_entity_poly.pdbx_strand_id
1 'polypeptide(L)'
;MKASNEISLLRLRNPWGFIEYRGPWSDKSKEWDDVVKEEKERIELKKKEDGEFWISVEDFHNQFDIVELCSLNPDNLEEGITASPSSPASPSIWNITEHEGFWVTGSTAGGSRRYNRSFWKNPQYQLVLTEQDQPQLEDDDDDDEDDDDDEPMTAEEKQRAEKQKQKAKKCTVLVEMLQKDRRQKNKLNFLHIAFHIYQVPTELQGACLSRHFFMTTRPVGRSGKYMAQRGTWRKMHLDPGNYIIVPSTYRPNQPGEFYVRIFAKTGNTLGTQDFTCSSGFLPVMATPVSPEDQLKVLKTFDEDAGPDDRLNAKELMKLFNTALEKDYHLPLETCRQLIFGEDTKGRSSLTRKQTETLLSSLRHMQSIFFQFDEDSSGTMSPFELSTALQAVGMQCDSKVVELLSERFASGELHMPFHSYVSCVTRMQKLFALYESETSQEVKDRGINSWLLQFLTV
;
A
#
# COMPACT_ATOMS: atom_id res chain seq x y z
N MET A 1 -18.91 -50.99 36.64
CA MET A 1 -18.94 -49.93 35.63
C MET A 1 -17.54 -49.81 35.08
N LYS A 2 -17.28 -50.26 33.85
CA LYS A 2 -16.00 -49.99 33.18
C LYS A 2 -16.04 -48.50 32.77
N ALA A 3 -15.01 -47.73 33.11
CA ALA A 3 -14.86 -46.38 32.60
C ALA A 3 -14.94 -46.42 31.07
N SER A 4 -15.81 -45.61 30.47
CA SER A 4 -15.80 -45.40 29.03
C SER A 4 -14.54 -44.60 28.71
N ASN A 5 -13.54 -45.25 28.13
CA ASN A 5 -12.43 -44.51 27.52
C ASN A 5 -12.99 -43.82 26.27
N GLU A 6 -13.15 -42.51 26.35
CA GLU A 6 -13.44 -41.66 25.20
C GLU A 6 -12.18 -41.52 24.36
N ILE A 7 -12.33 -41.48 23.03
CA ILE A 7 -11.22 -41.30 22.10
C ILE A 7 -11.57 -40.25 21.05
N SER A 8 -10.65 -39.32 20.82
CA SER A 8 -10.79 -38.29 19.78
C SER A 8 -10.24 -38.80 18.46
N LEU A 9 -11.11 -38.82 17.45
CA LEU A 9 -10.78 -39.25 16.09
C LEU A 9 -11.02 -38.11 15.10
N LEU A 10 -10.18 -38.04 14.07
CA LEU A 10 -10.31 -37.14 12.93
C LEU A 10 -10.71 -37.94 11.69
N ARG A 11 -11.66 -37.41 10.92
CA ARG A 11 -12.06 -37.96 9.62
C ARG A 11 -11.35 -37.18 8.51
N LEU A 12 -10.45 -37.85 7.81
CA LEU A 12 -9.65 -37.26 6.72
C LEU A 12 -10.03 -37.88 5.39
N ARG A 13 -9.65 -37.20 4.30
CA ARG A 13 -9.88 -37.69 2.94
C ARG A 13 -8.68 -37.44 2.04
N ASN A 14 -8.16 -38.51 1.44
CA ASN A 14 -7.21 -38.42 0.36
C ASN A 14 -7.92 -37.96 -0.94
N PRO A 15 -7.53 -36.82 -1.55
CA PRO A 15 -8.18 -36.31 -2.76
C PRO A 15 -8.07 -37.22 -3.98
N TRP A 16 -7.13 -38.18 -4.02
CA TRP A 16 -7.07 -39.17 -5.09
C TRP A 16 -8.23 -40.18 -5.05
N GLY A 17 -8.91 -40.32 -3.90
CA GLY A 17 -10.05 -41.21 -3.73
C GLY A 17 -9.68 -42.70 -3.62
N PHE A 18 -8.39 -43.00 -3.38
CA PHE A 18 -7.85 -44.34 -3.13
C PHE A 18 -6.53 -44.21 -2.37
N ILE A 19 -6.07 -45.30 -1.74
CA ILE A 19 -4.95 -45.35 -0.79
C ILE A 19 -5.30 -44.60 0.50
N GLU A 20 -5.75 -45.37 1.48
CA GLU A 20 -6.11 -44.93 2.83
C GLU A 20 -5.07 -45.29 3.88
N TYR A 21 -5.19 -44.64 5.04
CA TYR A 21 -4.45 -44.96 6.25
C TYR A 21 -4.67 -46.42 6.67
N ARG A 22 -3.61 -47.09 7.14
CA ARG A 22 -3.63 -48.53 7.53
C ARG A 22 -3.32 -48.77 9.01
N GLY A 23 -3.18 -47.71 9.81
CA GLY A 23 -2.94 -47.83 11.24
C GLY A 23 -4.24 -47.96 12.04
N PRO A 24 -4.18 -47.72 13.36
CA PRO A 24 -5.35 -47.78 14.25
C PRO A 24 -6.51 -46.92 13.74
N TRP A 25 -7.74 -47.38 13.93
CA TRP A 25 -8.98 -46.71 13.48
C TRP A 25 -9.18 -46.59 11.97
N SER A 26 -8.29 -47.14 11.13
CA SER A 26 -8.55 -47.31 9.69
C SER A 26 -9.82 -48.13 9.41
N ASP A 27 -10.32 -48.09 8.18
CA ASP A 27 -11.53 -48.83 7.74
C ASP A 27 -11.53 -50.33 8.08
N LYS A 28 -10.33 -50.93 8.10
CA LYS A 28 -10.12 -52.37 8.34
C LYS A 28 -9.61 -52.66 9.77
N SER A 29 -9.54 -51.63 10.62
CA SER A 29 -9.04 -51.76 11.99
C SER A 29 -9.98 -52.57 12.87
N LYS A 30 -9.41 -53.32 13.81
CA LYS A 30 -10.16 -54.16 14.77
C LYS A 30 -10.70 -53.35 15.95
N GLU A 31 -10.14 -52.16 16.16
CA GLU A 31 -10.52 -51.17 17.15
C GLU A 31 -11.99 -50.77 17.00
N TRP A 32 -12.53 -50.86 15.78
CA TRP A 32 -13.95 -50.70 15.53
C TRP A 32 -14.81 -51.80 16.14
N ASP A 33 -14.31 -53.02 16.37
CA ASP A 33 -15.13 -54.14 16.84
C ASP A 33 -15.69 -53.89 18.25
N ASP A 34 -14.95 -53.14 19.08
CA ASP A 34 -15.34 -52.76 20.44
C ASP A 34 -16.32 -51.57 20.51
N VAL A 35 -16.55 -50.87 19.39
CA VAL A 35 -17.47 -49.72 19.31
C VAL A 35 -18.90 -50.19 19.07
N VAL A 36 -19.84 -49.64 19.83
CA VAL A 36 -21.27 -49.94 19.72
C VAL A 36 -21.82 -49.57 18.33
N LYS A 37 -22.85 -50.30 17.88
CA LYS A 37 -23.37 -50.17 16.51
C LYS A 37 -23.97 -48.79 16.25
N GLU A 38 -24.66 -48.24 17.23
CA GLU A 38 -25.31 -46.92 17.19
C GLU A 38 -24.28 -45.81 16.89
N GLU A 39 -23.08 -45.94 17.46
CA GLU A 39 -22.02 -44.95 17.30
C GLU A 39 -21.37 -45.05 15.91
N LYS A 40 -21.22 -46.27 15.37
CA LYS A 40 -20.77 -46.49 13.98
C LYS A 40 -21.75 -45.90 12.96
N GLU A 41 -23.05 -46.02 13.23
CA GLU A 41 -24.09 -45.41 12.41
C GLU A 41 -24.07 -43.89 12.53
N ARG A 42 -23.90 -43.34 13.74
CA ARG A 42 -23.81 -41.88 14.00
C ARG A 42 -22.67 -41.21 13.23
N ILE A 43 -21.50 -41.84 13.18
CA ILE A 43 -20.32 -41.29 12.48
C ILE A 43 -20.29 -41.63 10.97
N GLU A 44 -21.31 -42.35 10.48
CA GLU A 44 -21.41 -42.81 9.10
C GLU A 44 -20.17 -43.63 8.66
N LEU A 45 -19.73 -44.58 9.51
CA LEU A 45 -18.54 -45.39 9.21
C LEU A 45 -18.74 -46.20 7.92
N LYS A 46 -18.02 -45.82 6.87
CA LYS A 46 -17.91 -46.57 5.62
C LYS A 46 -16.66 -47.45 5.71
N LYS A 47 -16.77 -48.69 5.22
CA LYS A 47 -15.62 -49.60 5.06
C LYS A 47 -15.38 -49.79 3.57
N LYS A 48 -14.81 -48.79 2.91
CA LYS A 48 -14.70 -48.76 1.45
C LYS A 48 -13.48 -47.96 1.05
N GLU A 49 -12.74 -48.51 0.08
CA GLU A 49 -11.65 -47.77 -0.57
C GLU A 49 -12.22 -46.60 -1.41
N ASP A 50 -12.38 -45.43 -0.79
CA ASP A 50 -12.83 -44.17 -1.40
C ASP A 50 -11.98 -42.96 -1.00
N GLY A 51 -10.89 -43.21 -0.26
CA GLY A 51 -9.95 -42.22 0.23
C GLY A 51 -10.35 -41.60 1.56
N GLU A 52 -11.57 -41.80 2.06
CA GLU A 52 -11.98 -41.37 3.41
C GLU A 52 -11.46 -42.35 4.46
N PHE A 53 -10.90 -41.84 5.56
CA PHE A 53 -10.44 -42.69 6.65
C PHE A 53 -10.48 -41.95 7.99
N TRP A 54 -10.51 -42.71 9.07
CA TRP A 54 -10.39 -42.20 10.44
C TRP A 54 -8.99 -42.44 10.98
N ILE A 55 -8.51 -41.50 11.79
CA ILE A 55 -7.21 -41.54 12.47
C ILE A 55 -7.36 -40.96 13.87
N SER A 56 -6.56 -41.43 14.84
CA SER A 56 -6.54 -40.83 16.17
C SER A 56 -5.87 -39.44 16.13
N VAL A 57 -6.22 -38.55 17.06
CA VAL A 57 -5.54 -37.23 17.16
C VAL A 57 -4.03 -37.39 17.41
N GLU A 58 -3.63 -38.41 18.17
CA GLU A 58 -2.22 -38.73 18.42
C GLU A 58 -1.49 -39.16 17.14
N ASP A 59 -2.08 -40.09 16.37
CA ASP A 59 -1.50 -40.53 15.10
C ASP A 59 -1.50 -39.40 14.06
N PHE A 60 -2.51 -38.53 14.07
CA PHE A 60 -2.57 -37.36 13.21
C PHE A 60 -1.40 -36.41 13.48
N HIS A 61 -1.17 -36.07 14.75
CA HIS A 61 -0.04 -35.24 15.17
C HIS A 61 1.31 -35.85 14.74
N ASN A 62 1.44 -37.17 14.80
CA ASN A 62 2.67 -37.86 14.39
C ASN A 62 2.88 -37.97 12.87
N GLN A 63 1.83 -37.77 12.07
CA GLN A 63 1.86 -38.00 10.61
C GLN A 63 1.71 -36.73 9.76
N PHE A 64 1.20 -35.64 10.33
CA PHE A 64 0.92 -34.40 9.61
C PHE A 64 1.67 -33.23 10.23
N ASP A 65 2.47 -32.53 9.42
CA ASP A 65 3.27 -31.39 9.89
C ASP A 65 2.51 -30.06 9.87
N ILE A 66 1.46 -29.94 9.03
CA ILE A 66 0.80 -28.67 8.71
C ILE A 66 -0.72 -28.86 8.66
N VAL A 67 -1.44 -27.98 9.37
CA VAL A 67 -2.90 -27.85 9.29
C VAL A 67 -3.24 -26.44 8.80
N GLU A 68 -3.90 -26.35 7.66
CA GLU A 68 -4.39 -25.08 7.11
C GLU A 68 -5.91 -25.00 7.27
N LEU A 69 -6.38 -24.02 8.05
CA LEU A 69 -7.80 -23.75 8.27
C LEU A 69 -8.20 -22.47 7.53
N CYS A 70 -9.17 -22.58 6.61
CA CYS A 70 -9.75 -21.45 5.89
C CYS A 70 -11.18 -21.22 6.37
N SER A 71 -11.37 -20.29 7.32
CA SER A 71 -12.71 -19.88 7.77
C SER A 71 -13.28 -18.77 6.88
N LEU A 72 -14.60 -18.81 6.63
CA LEU A 72 -15.34 -17.73 5.97
C LEU A 72 -15.66 -16.57 6.94
N ASN A 73 -15.60 -16.82 8.25
CA ASN A 73 -15.77 -15.83 9.30
C ASN A 73 -14.45 -15.76 10.11
N PRO A 74 -13.83 -14.58 10.30
CA PRO A 74 -12.64 -14.43 11.15
C PRO A 74 -12.85 -14.79 12.63
N ASP A 75 -14.08 -15.06 13.07
CA ASP A 75 -14.34 -15.70 14.36
C ASP A 75 -13.75 -17.12 14.41
N ASN A 76 -13.20 -17.49 15.58
CA ASN A 76 -12.70 -18.85 15.83
C ASN A 76 -13.83 -19.87 15.62
N LEU A 77 -13.50 -21.04 15.04
CA LEU A 77 -14.45 -22.10 14.66
C LEU A 77 -15.33 -22.64 15.82
N GLU A 78 -15.06 -22.30 17.07
CA GLU A 78 -15.71 -22.88 18.25
C GLU A 78 -17.04 -22.26 18.65
N GLU A 79 -17.38 -21.04 18.20
CA GLU A 79 -18.73 -20.48 18.44
C GLU A 79 -19.84 -21.37 17.83
N GLY A 80 -19.49 -22.15 16.80
CA GLY A 80 -20.40 -23.11 16.16
C GLY A 80 -20.56 -24.44 16.90
N ILE A 81 -19.70 -24.78 17.87
CA ILE A 81 -19.68 -26.11 18.52
C ILE A 81 -20.45 -26.09 19.86
N THR A 82 -20.53 -24.94 20.53
CA THR A 82 -21.29 -24.78 21.78
C THR A 82 -22.70 -24.23 21.58
N ALA A 83 -23.03 -23.74 20.38
CA ALA A 83 -24.36 -23.25 20.05
C ALA A 83 -25.34 -24.42 19.84
N SER A 84 -26.28 -24.57 20.77
CA SER A 84 -27.46 -25.41 20.56
C SER A 84 -28.15 -25.03 19.24
N PRO A 85 -28.67 -25.99 18.44
CA PRO A 85 -29.23 -25.76 17.10
C PRO A 85 -30.49 -24.86 17.06
N SER A 86 -30.90 -24.33 18.21
CA SER A 86 -32.04 -23.44 18.41
C SER A 86 -31.66 -21.97 18.63
N SER A 87 -30.37 -21.61 18.66
CA SER A 87 -29.96 -20.20 18.80
C SER A 87 -29.79 -19.56 17.41
N PRO A 88 -30.39 -18.39 17.14
CA PRO A 88 -30.19 -17.69 15.87
C PRO A 88 -28.70 -17.36 15.73
N ALA A 89 -28.14 -17.62 14.53
CA ALA A 89 -26.75 -17.29 14.21
C ALA A 89 -26.49 -15.83 14.61
N SER A 90 -25.49 -15.62 15.48
CA SER A 90 -25.05 -14.29 15.88
C SER A 90 -24.75 -13.47 14.61
N PRO A 91 -25.23 -12.22 14.50
CA PRO A 91 -24.86 -11.37 13.38
C PRO A 91 -23.34 -11.21 13.37
N SER A 92 -22.71 -11.35 12.20
CA SER A 92 -21.26 -11.28 12.04
C SER A 92 -20.72 -10.03 12.72
N ILE A 93 -19.83 -10.23 13.70
CA ILE A 93 -19.26 -9.18 14.55
C ILE A 93 -18.16 -8.41 13.79
N TRP A 94 -17.89 -8.74 12.52
CA TRP A 94 -16.76 -8.22 11.76
C TRP A 94 -17.17 -7.29 10.61
N ASN A 95 -16.56 -6.12 10.59
CA ASN A 95 -16.49 -5.24 9.44
C ASN A 95 -15.30 -5.64 8.57
N ILE A 96 -15.57 -5.89 7.28
CA ILE A 96 -14.54 -6.25 6.30
C ILE A 96 -14.35 -5.07 5.34
N THR A 97 -13.11 -4.64 5.19
CA THR A 97 -12.71 -3.66 4.17
C THR A 97 -11.65 -4.27 3.26
N GLU A 98 -11.83 -4.11 1.96
CA GLU A 98 -10.92 -4.62 0.93
C GLU A 98 -10.33 -3.45 0.13
N HIS A 99 -9.02 -3.53 -0.10
CA HIS A 99 -8.28 -2.53 -0.84
C HIS A 99 -7.41 -3.18 -1.88
N GLU A 100 -7.42 -2.62 -3.09
CA GLU A 100 -6.47 -2.96 -4.13
C GLU A 100 -5.26 -2.03 -4.06
N GLY A 101 -4.08 -2.57 -4.40
CA GLY A 101 -2.83 -1.85 -4.32
C GLY A 101 -1.83 -2.30 -5.36
N PHE A 102 -0.89 -1.41 -5.67
CA PHE A 102 0.12 -1.61 -6.70
C PHE A 102 1.49 -1.20 -6.15
N TRP A 103 2.48 -2.07 -6.31
CA TRP A 103 3.88 -1.68 -6.31
C TRP A 103 4.29 -1.39 -7.74
N VAL A 104 4.60 -0.13 -8.01
CA VAL A 104 5.06 0.33 -9.30
C VAL A 104 6.54 0.62 -9.20
N THR A 105 7.32 0.04 -10.11
CA THR A 105 8.77 0.24 -10.19
C THR A 105 9.08 1.72 -10.25
N GLY A 106 10.00 2.18 -9.41
CA GLY A 106 10.38 3.59 -9.38
C GLY A 106 9.35 4.52 -8.71
N SER A 107 8.19 4.06 -8.24
CA SER A 107 7.14 4.94 -7.66
C SER A 107 6.62 4.50 -6.29
N THR A 108 6.03 3.31 -6.19
CA THR A 108 5.43 2.80 -4.95
C THR A 108 6.07 1.48 -4.50
N ALA A 109 6.97 0.90 -5.29
CA ALA A 109 7.74 -0.29 -4.94
C ALA A 109 8.90 0.04 -3.97
N GLY A 110 8.56 0.53 -2.77
CA GLY A 110 9.52 1.08 -1.81
C GLY A 110 10.44 0.06 -1.13
N GLY A 111 10.09 -1.23 -1.18
CA GLY A 111 10.84 -2.31 -0.53
C GLY A 111 10.65 -2.32 0.99
N SER A 112 11.42 -3.15 1.70
CA SER A 112 11.28 -3.32 3.16
C SER A 112 11.86 -2.18 3.99
N ARG A 113 11.58 -2.16 5.30
CA ARG A 113 12.11 -1.16 6.26
C ARG A 113 13.64 -1.02 6.25
N ARG A 114 14.37 -2.01 5.75
CA ARG A 114 15.84 -1.94 5.57
C ARG A 114 16.23 -0.83 4.57
N TYR A 115 15.35 -0.49 3.65
CA TYR A 115 15.55 0.52 2.61
C TYR A 115 14.94 1.86 3.04
N ASN A 116 15.59 2.54 4.00
CA ASN A 116 15.06 3.76 4.62
C ASN A 116 14.82 4.95 3.66
N ARG A 117 15.41 4.93 2.45
CA ARG A 117 15.21 5.97 1.43
C ARG A 117 13.87 5.83 0.71
N SER A 118 13.32 4.62 0.63
CA SER A 118 12.19 4.27 -0.22
C SER A 118 11.03 3.60 0.51
N PHE A 119 11.23 3.02 1.71
CA PHE A 119 10.18 2.30 2.46
C PHE A 119 8.91 3.13 2.67
N TRP A 120 9.06 4.41 3.01
CA TRP A 120 7.95 5.33 3.27
C TRP A 120 7.06 5.61 2.04
N LYS A 121 7.52 5.21 0.84
CA LYS A 121 6.81 5.39 -0.43
C LYS A 121 5.93 4.20 -0.81
N ASN A 122 5.99 3.10 -0.05
CA ASN A 122 5.03 2.02 -0.24
C ASN A 122 3.60 2.54 0.01
N PRO A 123 2.57 1.94 -0.62
CA PRO A 123 1.19 2.29 -0.35
C PRO A 123 0.87 2.23 1.15
N GLN A 124 0.02 3.13 1.64
CA GLN A 124 -0.33 3.25 3.04
C GLN A 124 -1.85 3.22 3.17
N TYR A 125 -2.36 2.36 4.06
CA TYR A 125 -3.79 2.21 4.29
C TYR A 125 -4.08 2.59 5.74
N GLN A 126 -4.97 3.55 5.95
CA GLN A 126 -5.37 3.94 7.30
C GLN A 126 -6.08 2.78 7.99
N LEU A 127 -6.14 2.78 9.32
CA LEU A 127 -6.94 1.88 10.13
C LEU A 127 -7.36 2.67 11.37
N VAL A 128 -8.66 2.87 11.56
CA VAL A 128 -9.20 3.64 12.69
C VAL A 128 -9.92 2.70 13.63
N LEU A 129 -9.42 2.62 14.85
CA LEU A 129 -9.95 1.78 15.91
C LEU A 129 -10.53 2.66 17.01
N THR A 130 -11.84 2.61 17.20
CA THR A 130 -12.59 3.45 18.15
C THR A 130 -13.24 2.62 19.25
N GLU A 131 -13.73 1.43 18.92
CA GLU A 131 -14.51 0.59 19.84
C GLU A 131 -13.66 -0.59 20.31
N GLN A 132 -13.44 -0.66 21.63
CA GLN A 132 -12.77 -1.78 22.28
C GLN A 132 -13.66 -3.02 22.24
N ASP A 133 -13.03 -4.18 22.20
CA ASP A 133 -13.73 -5.44 22.21
C ASP A 133 -14.51 -5.64 23.51
N GLN A 134 -15.71 -6.22 23.42
CA GLN A 134 -16.39 -6.67 24.64
C GLN A 134 -15.57 -7.82 25.25
N PRO A 135 -15.47 -7.91 26.59
CA PRO A 135 -14.82 -9.03 27.27
C PRO A 135 -15.58 -10.32 26.98
N GLN A 136 -15.16 -11.02 25.93
CA GLN A 136 -15.51 -12.40 25.67
C GLN A 136 -14.38 -13.28 26.20
N LEU A 137 -14.72 -14.47 26.70
CA LEU A 137 -13.78 -15.49 27.11
C LEU A 137 -13.12 -16.05 25.83
N GLU A 138 -12.17 -15.33 25.25
CA GLU A 138 -11.30 -15.86 24.19
C GLU A 138 -10.15 -16.64 24.88
N ASP A 139 -10.05 -17.94 24.60
CA ASP A 139 -8.89 -18.76 24.99
C ASP A 139 -7.71 -18.50 24.03
N ASP A 140 -6.52 -18.46 24.62
CA ASP A 140 -5.28 -17.93 24.03
C ASP A 140 -4.70 -18.78 22.88
N ASP A 141 -4.65 -18.22 21.65
CA ASP A 141 -3.80 -18.69 20.54
C ASP A 141 -2.70 -17.65 20.21
N ASP A 142 -1.87 -17.29 21.19
CA ASP A 142 -0.68 -16.49 20.90
C ASP A 142 0.51 -17.44 20.59
N ASP A 143 0.78 -17.63 19.30
CA ASP A 143 2.04 -18.18 18.75
C ASP A 143 3.22 -17.24 19.04
N ASP A 144 3.63 -17.16 20.31
CA ASP A 144 4.96 -16.69 20.71
C ASP A 144 5.73 -17.93 21.21
N GLU A 145 6.39 -18.65 20.30
CA GLU A 145 7.47 -19.59 20.65
C GLU A 145 8.58 -18.80 21.36
N ASP A 146 8.80 -19.09 22.66
CA ASP A 146 10.11 -19.34 23.29
C ASP A 146 9.93 -19.68 24.81
N ASP A 147 10.27 -20.93 25.15
CA ASP A 147 10.74 -21.59 26.40
C ASP A 147 9.88 -21.82 27.70
N ASP A 148 9.73 -23.13 27.97
CA ASP A 148 9.92 -23.96 29.21
C ASP A 148 8.92 -24.06 30.40
N ASP A 149 8.32 -25.27 30.48
CA ASP A 149 7.99 -26.21 31.59
C ASP A 149 7.10 -25.89 32.84
N ASP A 150 6.08 -26.78 32.97
CA ASP A 150 5.44 -27.48 34.12
C ASP A 150 4.52 -26.81 35.20
N GLU A 151 3.33 -27.44 35.36
CA GLU A 151 2.13 -27.21 36.23
C GLU A 151 2.35 -26.99 37.77
N PRO A 152 1.36 -26.55 38.63
CA PRO A 152 -0.12 -26.52 38.51
C PRO A 152 -0.84 -25.21 38.99
N MET A 153 -2.16 -25.12 38.72
CA MET A 153 -3.03 -23.93 38.92
C MET A 153 -2.87 -23.17 40.25
N THR A 154 -2.18 -22.01 40.19
CA THR A 154 -2.26 -20.85 41.09
C THR A 154 -1.50 -19.67 40.44
N ALA A 155 -1.88 -18.42 40.71
CA ALA A 155 -1.32 -17.18 40.10
C ALA A 155 -1.47 -17.03 38.57
N GLU A 156 -1.38 -18.11 37.81
CA GLU A 156 -1.54 -18.20 36.36
C GLU A 156 -2.97 -17.90 35.92
N GLU A 157 -4.00 -18.42 36.59
CA GLU A 157 -5.40 -18.07 36.29
C GLU A 157 -5.70 -16.59 36.51
N LYS A 158 -5.05 -15.97 37.51
CA LYS A 158 -5.17 -14.51 37.75
C LYS A 158 -4.43 -13.73 36.67
N GLN A 159 -3.23 -14.15 36.26
CA GLN A 159 -2.51 -13.55 35.14
C GLN A 159 -3.26 -13.74 33.81
N ARG A 160 -3.92 -14.89 33.59
CA ARG A 160 -4.72 -15.18 32.40
C ARG A 160 -5.99 -14.34 32.37
N ALA A 161 -6.70 -14.24 33.50
CA ALA A 161 -7.85 -13.35 33.64
C ALA A 161 -7.46 -11.86 33.55
N GLU A 162 -6.26 -11.47 33.97
CA GLU A 162 -5.74 -10.11 33.86
C GLU A 162 -5.25 -9.79 32.44
N LYS A 163 -4.61 -10.76 31.74
CA LYS A 163 -4.31 -10.71 30.31
C LYS A 163 -5.59 -10.65 29.48
N GLN A 164 -6.61 -11.45 29.78
CA GLN A 164 -7.93 -11.40 29.13
C GLN A 164 -8.63 -10.06 29.39
N LYS A 165 -8.57 -9.52 30.61
CA LYS A 165 -9.05 -8.15 30.90
C LYS A 165 -8.28 -7.05 30.17
N GLN A 166 -6.98 -7.25 29.89
CA GLN A 166 -6.19 -6.33 29.07
C GLN A 166 -6.49 -6.50 27.57
N LYS A 167 -6.72 -7.72 27.08
CA LYS A 167 -7.18 -8.01 25.70
C LYS A 167 -8.57 -7.41 25.45
N ALA A 168 -9.48 -7.48 26.42
CA ALA A 168 -10.80 -6.82 26.37
C ALA A 168 -10.75 -5.28 26.40
N LYS A 169 -9.57 -4.67 26.62
CA LYS A 169 -9.37 -3.21 26.48
C LYS A 169 -8.77 -2.85 25.12
N LYS A 170 -8.58 -3.83 24.24
CA LYS A 170 -7.99 -3.67 22.92
C LYS A 170 -9.04 -3.96 21.85
N CYS A 171 -8.78 -3.47 20.66
CA CYS A 171 -9.53 -3.70 19.46
C CYS A 171 -8.88 -4.88 18.71
N THR A 172 -9.65 -5.90 18.35
CA THR A 172 -9.14 -7.01 17.56
C THR A 172 -9.25 -6.73 16.06
N VAL A 173 -8.13 -6.92 15.36
CA VAL A 173 -8.02 -6.72 13.92
C VAL A 173 -7.26 -7.89 13.29
N LEU A 174 -7.78 -8.40 12.18
CA LEU A 174 -7.07 -9.30 11.27
C LEU A 174 -6.70 -8.51 10.01
N VAL A 175 -5.42 -8.50 9.66
CA VAL A 175 -4.97 -7.93 8.39
C VAL A 175 -4.42 -9.05 7.54
N GLU A 176 -4.90 -9.14 6.30
CA GLU A 176 -4.42 -10.06 5.29
C GLU A 176 -3.98 -9.30 4.04
N MET A 177 -2.90 -9.77 3.44
CA MET A 177 -2.31 -9.21 2.25
C MET A 177 -2.05 -10.31 1.23
N LEU A 178 -2.52 -10.14 -0.01
CA LEU A 178 -2.48 -11.15 -1.07
C LEU A 178 -1.87 -10.57 -2.35
N GLN A 179 -0.86 -11.19 -2.94
CA GLN A 179 -0.34 -10.78 -4.26
C GLN A 179 -1.11 -11.41 -5.42
N LYS A 180 -1.43 -10.62 -6.44
CA LYS A 180 -2.23 -11.01 -7.61
C LYS A 180 -1.37 -11.60 -8.74
N ASP A 181 -1.99 -12.45 -9.56
CA ASP A 181 -1.49 -12.93 -10.87
C ASP A 181 -0.05 -13.48 -10.91
N ARG A 182 0.42 -14.06 -9.79
CA ARG A 182 1.76 -14.66 -9.68
C ARG A 182 1.86 -16.10 -10.17
N ARG A 183 0.76 -16.67 -10.65
CA ARG A 183 0.72 -18.00 -11.29
C ARG A 183 0.74 -17.81 -12.80
N GLN A 184 1.93 -17.82 -13.41
CA GLN A 184 2.06 -17.89 -14.86
C GLN A 184 2.15 -19.34 -15.32
N LYS A 185 1.90 -19.58 -16.62
CA LYS A 185 1.62 -20.87 -17.28
C LYS A 185 2.51 -22.07 -16.92
N ASN A 186 3.64 -21.88 -16.23
CA ASN A 186 4.42 -22.90 -15.51
C ASN A 186 5.49 -22.30 -14.57
N LYS A 187 5.27 -21.10 -14.00
CA LYS A 187 6.21 -20.45 -13.07
C LYS A 187 5.46 -19.82 -11.90
N LEU A 188 5.77 -20.27 -10.69
CA LEU A 188 5.43 -19.59 -9.46
C LEU A 188 6.49 -18.53 -9.19
N ASN A 189 6.11 -17.26 -9.22
CA ASN A 189 7.00 -16.16 -8.92
C ASN A 189 6.39 -15.28 -7.83
N PHE A 190 6.32 -15.83 -6.62
CA PHE A 190 5.90 -15.07 -5.45
C PHE A 190 7.00 -14.10 -5.03
N LEU A 191 6.66 -12.82 -4.93
CA LEU A 191 7.52 -11.86 -4.27
C LEU A 191 7.58 -12.20 -2.77
N HIS A 192 8.72 -11.90 -2.15
CA HIS A 192 8.82 -11.89 -0.71
C HIS A 192 8.06 -10.68 -0.17
N ILE A 193 6.92 -10.91 0.49
CA ILE A 193 6.01 -9.86 0.94
C ILE A 193 5.83 -9.85 2.46
N ALA A 194 5.55 -8.68 3.02
CA ALA A 194 5.12 -8.48 4.40
C ALA A 194 4.46 -7.11 4.57
N PHE A 195 3.68 -6.93 5.63
CA PHE A 195 3.15 -5.63 6.03
C PHE A 195 3.56 -5.22 7.44
N HIS A 196 3.56 -3.92 7.69
CA HIS A 196 3.84 -3.31 8.99
C HIS A 196 2.74 -2.36 9.38
N ILE A 197 2.39 -2.31 10.66
CA ILE A 197 1.38 -1.41 11.22
C ILE A 197 2.07 -0.40 12.14
N TYR A 198 1.79 0.89 11.94
CA TYR A 198 2.30 1.98 12.78
C TYR A 198 1.14 2.73 13.41
N GLN A 199 1.30 3.14 14.66
CA GLN A 199 0.40 4.08 15.31
C GLN A 199 0.73 5.51 14.84
N VAL A 200 -0.29 6.27 14.48
CA VAL A 200 -0.17 7.64 14.00
C VAL A 200 -0.53 8.60 15.14
N PRO A 201 0.41 9.46 15.58
CA PRO A 201 0.14 10.53 16.53
C PRO A 201 -0.96 11.47 16.02
N THR A 202 -1.77 12.03 16.91
CA THR A 202 -2.92 12.87 16.56
C THR A 202 -2.52 14.09 15.73
N GLU A 203 -1.31 14.60 15.90
CA GLU A 203 -0.77 15.75 15.17
C GLU A 203 -0.49 15.46 13.68
N LEU A 204 -0.35 14.18 13.31
CA LEU A 204 -0.04 13.73 11.96
C LEU A 204 -1.25 13.09 11.26
N GLN A 205 -2.42 13.08 11.90
CA GLN A 205 -3.65 12.61 11.28
C GLN A 205 -4.02 13.51 10.09
N GLY A 206 -4.34 12.92 8.94
CA GLY A 206 -4.66 13.71 7.74
C GLY A 206 -3.44 14.06 6.87
N ALA A 207 -2.21 13.93 7.38
CA ALA A 207 -0.99 14.35 6.69
C ALA A 207 -0.23 13.17 6.04
N CYS A 208 0.55 13.46 4.99
CA CYS A 208 1.47 12.48 4.39
C CYS A 208 2.61 12.16 5.35
N LEU A 209 2.72 10.89 5.75
CA LEU A 209 3.75 10.44 6.67
C LEU A 209 5.13 10.48 5.98
N SER A 210 6.03 11.28 6.55
CA SER A 210 7.34 11.53 5.96
C SER A 210 8.32 10.37 6.19
N ARG A 211 9.43 10.37 5.43
CA ARG A 211 10.57 9.48 5.69
C ARG A 211 11.04 9.49 7.15
N HIS A 212 11.05 10.68 7.77
CA HIS A 212 11.51 10.84 9.14
C HIS A 212 10.65 10.07 10.15
N PHE A 213 9.32 10.05 9.93
CA PHE A 213 8.39 9.28 10.74
C PHE A 213 8.76 7.78 10.75
N PHE A 214 8.93 7.17 9.58
CA PHE A 214 9.22 5.73 9.49
C PHE A 214 10.63 5.33 9.97
N MET A 215 11.56 6.29 10.03
CA MET A 215 12.91 6.08 10.57
C MET A 215 12.93 6.13 12.10
N THR A 216 12.07 6.94 12.71
CA THR A 216 12.06 7.18 14.15
C THR A 216 11.02 6.32 14.87
N THR A 217 9.87 6.12 14.25
CA THR A 217 8.75 5.35 14.81
C THR A 217 8.95 3.86 14.56
N ARG A 218 8.74 3.05 15.60
CA ARG A 218 8.70 1.59 15.49
C ARG A 218 7.28 1.12 15.15
N PRO A 219 7.13 0.07 14.31
CA PRO A 219 5.83 -0.50 14.06
C PRO A 219 5.28 -1.13 15.34
N VAL A 220 3.98 -0.95 15.58
CA VAL A 220 3.23 -1.60 16.65
C VAL A 220 2.82 -3.03 16.28
N GLY A 221 2.82 -3.35 14.98
CA GLY A 221 2.50 -4.67 14.47
C GLY A 221 3.21 -5.00 13.16
N ARG A 222 3.36 -6.30 12.86
CA ARG A 222 3.96 -6.80 11.61
C ARG A 222 3.38 -8.17 11.26
N SER A 223 3.36 -8.50 9.98
CA SER A 223 2.84 -9.78 9.49
C SER A 223 3.79 -10.97 9.70
N GLY A 224 5.06 -10.70 10.00
CA GLY A 224 6.10 -11.72 10.18
C GLY A 224 7.34 -11.46 9.33
N LYS A 225 8.08 -12.52 8.99
CA LYS A 225 9.23 -12.47 8.08
C LYS A 225 8.73 -12.32 6.63
N TYR A 226 9.55 -11.70 5.77
CA TYR A 226 9.24 -11.60 4.34
C TYR A 226 9.37 -12.97 3.66
N MET A 227 8.24 -13.55 3.25
CA MET A 227 8.17 -14.91 2.68
C MET A 227 7.62 -14.90 1.26
N ALA A 228 8.10 -15.81 0.43
CA ALA A 228 7.66 -16.00 -0.95
C ALA A 228 6.39 -16.87 -0.99
N GLN A 229 5.28 -16.31 -0.54
CA GLN A 229 3.96 -16.98 -0.48
C GLN A 229 2.89 -16.11 -1.16
N ARG A 230 1.74 -16.71 -1.53
CA ARG A 230 0.65 -15.96 -2.19
C ARG A 230 0.09 -14.84 -1.30
N GLY A 231 0.04 -15.07 0.01
CA GLY A 231 -0.44 -14.08 0.97
C GLY A 231 0.20 -14.26 2.33
N THR A 232 0.02 -13.24 3.16
CA THR A 232 0.43 -13.20 4.56
C THR A 232 -0.68 -12.53 5.35
N TRP A 233 -0.95 -13.02 6.56
CA TRP A 233 -1.98 -12.47 7.44
C TRP A 233 -1.48 -12.43 8.89
N ARG A 234 -2.10 -11.59 9.72
CA ARG A 234 -1.87 -11.57 11.16
C ARG A 234 -3.08 -11.03 11.91
N LYS A 235 -3.53 -11.74 12.97
CA LYS A 235 -4.47 -11.27 13.98
C LYS A 235 -3.71 -10.46 15.03
N MET A 236 -4.21 -9.30 15.41
CA MET A 236 -3.55 -8.36 16.33
C MET A 236 -4.57 -7.72 17.27
N HIS A 237 -4.12 -7.41 18.48
CA HIS A 237 -4.89 -6.67 19.49
C HIS A 237 -4.23 -5.31 19.70
N LEU A 238 -4.89 -4.24 19.26
CA LEU A 238 -4.35 -2.89 19.25
C LEU A 238 -5.19 -1.97 20.16
N ASP A 239 -4.57 -0.98 20.78
CA ASP A 239 -5.32 0.01 21.55
C ASP A 239 -6.19 0.88 20.60
N PRO A 240 -7.30 1.48 21.06
CA PRO A 240 -8.04 2.45 20.25
C PRO A 240 -7.11 3.58 19.76
N GLY A 241 -7.20 3.90 18.48
CA GLY A 241 -6.33 4.89 17.87
C GLY A 241 -6.34 4.86 16.35
N ASN A 242 -5.47 5.68 15.77
CA ASN A 242 -5.26 5.77 14.34
C ASN A 242 -3.97 5.06 13.97
N TYR A 243 -4.07 4.22 12.95
CA TYR A 243 -2.98 3.39 12.48
C TYR A 243 -2.83 3.52 10.97
N ILE A 244 -1.66 3.15 10.48
CA ILE A 244 -1.39 2.93 9.06
C ILE A 244 -0.75 1.57 8.84
N ILE A 245 -1.24 0.87 7.82
CA ILE A 245 -0.75 -0.40 7.33
C ILE A 245 0.08 -0.13 6.08
N VAL A 246 1.32 -0.59 6.08
CA VAL A 246 2.27 -0.42 4.98
C VAL A 246 2.62 -1.79 4.40
N PRO A 247 1.90 -2.26 3.36
CA PRO A 247 2.27 -3.46 2.61
C PRO A 247 3.48 -3.20 1.73
N SER A 248 4.42 -4.14 1.71
CA SER A 248 5.68 -3.98 0.99
C SER A 248 6.25 -5.30 0.51
N THR A 249 7.08 -5.22 -0.52
CA THR A 249 7.99 -6.29 -0.94
C THR A 249 9.31 -6.20 -0.18
N TYR A 250 10.10 -7.28 -0.17
CA TYR A 250 11.38 -7.27 0.54
C TYR A 250 12.37 -6.31 -0.11
N ARG A 251 12.56 -6.42 -1.44
CA ARG A 251 13.47 -5.58 -2.22
C ARG A 251 12.68 -4.43 -2.88
N PRO A 252 13.26 -3.23 -2.98
CA PRO A 252 12.64 -2.13 -3.71
C PRO A 252 12.55 -2.46 -5.21
N ASN A 253 11.74 -1.69 -5.94
CA ASN A 253 11.58 -1.79 -7.39
C ASN A 253 11.08 -3.14 -7.90
N GLN A 254 10.38 -3.91 -7.05
CA GLN A 254 9.68 -5.12 -7.46
C GLN A 254 8.22 -4.79 -7.79
N PRO A 255 7.80 -4.86 -9.06
CA PRO A 255 6.45 -4.49 -9.43
C PRO A 255 5.42 -5.58 -9.11
N GLY A 256 4.21 -5.12 -8.86
CA GLY A 256 2.99 -5.85 -9.10
C GLY A 256 1.90 -5.56 -8.10
N GLU A 257 0.84 -6.34 -8.19
CA GLU A 257 -0.45 -5.96 -7.63
C GLU A 257 -0.79 -6.81 -6.42
N PHE A 258 -1.56 -6.24 -5.50
CA PHE A 258 -1.97 -6.90 -4.27
C PHE A 258 -3.35 -6.44 -3.78
N TYR A 259 -3.94 -7.26 -2.91
CA TYR A 259 -5.08 -6.90 -2.08
C TYR A 259 -4.65 -6.80 -0.62
N VAL A 260 -5.26 -5.87 0.11
CA VAL A 260 -5.24 -5.83 1.57
C VAL A 260 -6.67 -5.97 2.05
N ARG A 261 -6.94 -6.99 2.87
CA ARG A 261 -8.22 -7.21 3.53
C ARG A 261 -8.04 -6.99 5.02
N ILE A 262 -8.92 -6.19 5.59
CA ILE A 262 -8.88 -5.85 7.01
C ILE A 262 -10.23 -6.25 7.58
N PHE A 263 -10.17 -7.06 8.61
CA PHE A 263 -11.32 -7.48 9.38
C PHE A 263 -11.15 -6.85 10.75
N ALA A 264 -12.10 -6.02 11.16
CA ALA A 264 -12.13 -5.42 12.49
C ALA A 264 -13.51 -5.64 13.12
N LYS A 265 -13.60 -5.77 14.45
CA LYS A 265 -14.92 -5.89 15.10
C LYS A 265 -15.78 -4.64 14.83
N THR A 266 -17.10 -4.82 14.73
CA THR A 266 -18.08 -3.79 14.34
C THR A 266 -17.88 -2.50 15.12
N GLY A 267 -17.94 -1.36 14.43
CA GLY A 267 -17.67 -0.02 15.01
C GLY A 267 -16.27 0.51 14.68
N ASN A 268 -15.35 -0.38 14.30
CA ASN A 268 -14.04 -0.03 13.77
C ASN A 268 -14.09 -0.04 12.23
N THR A 269 -13.60 1.02 11.59
CA THR A 269 -13.65 1.19 10.12
C THR A 269 -12.39 1.87 9.60
N LEU A 270 -12.18 1.78 8.29
CA LEU A 270 -11.24 2.67 7.63
C LEU A 270 -11.86 4.06 7.47
N GLY A 271 -11.13 5.08 7.90
CA GLY A 271 -11.25 6.39 7.27
C GLY A 271 -10.69 6.28 5.86
N THR A 272 -11.54 6.44 4.84
CA THR A 272 -11.08 6.63 3.47
C THR A 272 -10.33 7.95 3.45
N GLN A 273 -9.00 7.92 3.42
CA GLN A 273 -8.23 9.14 3.24
C GLN A 273 -8.23 9.47 1.75
N ASP A 274 -9.27 10.18 1.31
CA ASP A 274 -9.21 10.92 0.04
C ASP A 274 -8.18 12.03 0.23
N PHE A 275 -6.94 11.80 -0.22
CA PHE A 275 -5.91 12.83 -0.23
C PHE A 275 -6.42 13.99 -1.07
N THR A 276 -6.72 15.13 -0.46
CA THR A 276 -7.05 16.33 -1.24
C THR A 276 -5.73 16.97 -1.66
N CYS A 277 -5.40 17.02 -2.96
CA CYS A 277 -4.21 17.78 -3.38
C CYS A 277 -4.42 19.24 -2.95
N SER A 278 -3.60 19.76 -2.05
CA SER A 278 -3.64 21.18 -1.68
C SER A 278 -2.83 21.98 -2.68
N SER A 279 -3.46 22.93 -3.39
CA SER A 279 -2.75 23.92 -4.21
C SER A 279 -2.17 25.01 -3.30
N GLY A 280 -1.05 24.70 -2.66
CA GLY A 280 -0.18 25.71 -2.10
C GLY A 280 0.70 26.28 -3.19
N PHE A 281 0.13 26.92 -4.23
CA PHE A 281 0.94 27.68 -5.19
C PHE A 281 1.43 28.95 -4.48
N LEU A 282 2.42 28.78 -3.61
CA LEU A 282 3.39 29.82 -3.43
C LEU A 282 4.24 29.74 -4.69
N PRO A 283 4.30 30.79 -5.54
CA PRO A 283 5.46 30.93 -6.40
C PRO A 283 6.64 30.94 -5.43
N VAL A 284 7.28 29.78 -5.24
CA VAL A 284 8.35 29.61 -4.24
C VAL A 284 9.45 30.52 -4.73
N MET A 285 9.44 31.72 -4.15
CA MET A 285 10.39 32.82 -4.29
C MET A 285 11.26 32.63 -5.52
N ALA A 286 10.71 32.91 -6.71
CA ALA A 286 11.51 32.94 -7.92
C ALA A 286 12.70 33.83 -7.59
N THR A 287 13.87 33.23 -7.42
CA THR A 287 15.08 33.97 -7.10
C THR A 287 15.19 35.06 -8.15
N PRO A 288 15.37 36.33 -7.76
CA PRO A 288 15.44 37.41 -8.74
C PRO A 288 16.45 37.02 -9.82
N VAL A 289 16.04 37.16 -11.08
CA VAL A 289 16.81 36.71 -12.24
C VAL A 289 18.24 37.21 -12.08
N SER A 290 19.21 36.30 -12.22
CA SER A 290 20.62 36.69 -12.07
C SER A 290 20.95 37.84 -13.04
N PRO A 291 21.79 38.83 -12.64
CA PRO A 291 22.15 39.93 -13.54
C PRO A 291 22.73 39.46 -14.87
N GLU A 292 23.42 38.31 -14.88
CA GLU A 292 23.92 37.67 -16.10
C GLU A 292 22.79 37.16 -16.99
N ASP A 293 21.80 36.48 -16.43
CA ASP A 293 20.65 35.98 -17.19
C ASP A 293 19.78 37.15 -17.69
N GLN A 294 19.64 38.24 -16.92
CA GLN A 294 19.01 39.48 -17.40
C GLN A 294 19.74 40.05 -18.62
N LEU A 295 21.08 40.11 -18.57
CA LEU A 295 21.89 40.58 -19.70
C LEU A 295 21.73 39.70 -20.93
N LYS A 296 21.68 38.36 -20.76
CA LYS A 296 21.42 37.41 -21.85
C LYS A 296 20.06 37.63 -22.48
N VAL A 297 19.01 37.79 -21.67
CA VAL A 297 17.65 38.10 -22.16
C VAL A 297 17.66 39.42 -22.91
N LEU A 298 18.24 40.49 -22.33
CA LEU A 298 18.31 41.80 -22.97
C LEU A 298 18.97 41.70 -24.36
N LYS A 299 20.15 41.09 -24.42
CA LYS A 299 20.92 40.92 -25.66
C LYS A 299 20.15 40.13 -26.71
N THR A 300 19.51 39.03 -26.33
CA THR A 300 18.77 38.20 -27.29
C THR A 300 17.51 38.89 -27.80
N PHE A 301 16.80 39.67 -26.99
CA PHE A 301 15.69 40.46 -27.50
C PHE A 301 16.17 41.56 -28.45
N ASP A 302 17.29 42.23 -28.15
CA ASP A 302 17.81 43.29 -29.00
C ASP A 302 18.33 42.76 -30.36
N GLU A 303 18.80 41.51 -30.41
CA GLU A 303 19.30 40.85 -31.62
C GLU A 303 18.21 40.11 -32.43
N ASP A 304 17.33 39.36 -31.75
CA ASP A 304 16.45 38.37 -32.38
C ASP A 304 14.95 38.76 -32.31
N ALA A 305 14.52 39.76 -31.51
CA ALA A 305 13.10 40.08 -31.40
C ALA A 305 12.58 40.85 -32.62
N GLY A 306 11.34 40.52 -33.01
CA GLY A 306 10.63 41.21 -34.08
C GLY A 306 10.17 42.62 -33.68
N PRO A 307 9.48 43.34 -34.60
CA PRO A 307 8.94 44.68 -34.34
C PRO A 307 7.95 44.75 -33.16
N ASP A 308 7.43 43.61 -32.72
CA ASP A 308 6.50 43.47 -31.60
C ASP A 308 7.19 43.28 -30.23
N ASP A 309 8.53 43.32 -30.18
CA ASP A 309 9.38 43.08 -29.00
C ASP A 309 9.04 41.77 -28.29
N ARG A 310 8.91 40.70 -29.09
CA ARG A 310 8.59 39.34 -28.61
C ARG A 310 9.46 38.28 -29.24
N LEU A 311 9.65 37.19 -28.50
CA LEU A 311 10.36 36.00 -28.97
C LEU A 311 9.42 34.83 -29.17
N ASN A 312 9.57 34.13 -30.29
CA ASN A 312 8.87 32.88 -30.59
C ASN A 312 9.60 31.65 -30.00
N ALA A 313 9.00 30.47 -30.14
CA ALA A 313 9.54 29.23 -29.55
C ALA A 313 10.98 28.88 -30.00
N LYS A 314 11.36 29.20 -31.25
CA LYS A 314 12.72 28.89 -31.75
C LYS A 314 13.77 29.82 -31.14
N GLU A 315 13.43 31.10 -31.03
CA GLU A 315 14.31 32.11 -30.42
C GLU A 315 14.45 31.86 -28.91
N LEU A 316 13.35 31.52 -28.23
CA LEU A 316 13.36 31.12 -26.82
C LEU A 316 14.21 29.87 -26.58
N MET A 317 14.13 28.87 -27.45
CA MET A 317 14.98 27.67 -27.36
C MET A 317 16.47 28.04 -27.42
N LYS A 318 16.87 28.93 -28.34
CA LYS A 318 18.26 29.41 -28.45
C LYS A 318 18.69 30.14 -27.18
N LEU A 319 17.84 31.04 -26.66
CA LEU A 319 18.09 31.77 -25.41
C LEU A 319 18.26 30.82 -24.22
N PHE A 320 17.28 29.96 -23.98
CA PHE A 320 17.28 29.04 -22.83
C PHE A 320 18.45 28.07 -22.88
N ASN A 321 18.78 27.51 -24.05
CA ASN A 321 19.93 26.61 -24.18
C ASN A 321 21.29 27.33 -24.13
N THR A 322 21.32 28.67 -24.21
CA THR A 322 22.53 29.45 -23.91
C THR A 322 22.67 29.71 -22.40
N ALA A 323 21.58 29.63 -21.65
CA ALA A 323 21.57 29.83 -20.20
C ALA A 323 21.75 28.50 -19.44
N LEU A 324 21.07 27.44 -19.88
CA LEU A 324 21.08 26.12 -19.26
C LEU A 324 22.37 25.34 -19.57
N GLU A 325 22.64 24.31 -18.77
CA GLU A 325 23.76 23.40 -18.99
C GLU A 325 23.49 22.47 -20.18
N LYS A 326 24.56 21.97 -20.83
CA LYS A 326 24.48 21.22 -22.09
C LYS A 326 23.58 19.99 -22.03
N ASP A 327 23.65 19.24 -20.94
CA ASP A 327 22.89 18.00 -20.76
C ASP A 327 21.41 18.26 -20.42
N TYR A 328 21.05 19.52 -20.21
CA TYR A 328 19.72 19.98 -19.78
C TYR A 328 19.06 20.91 -20.81
N HIS A 329 19.55 20.90 -22.04
CA HIS A 329 18.98 21.67 -23.13
C HIS A 329 17.53 21.27 -23.42
N LEU A 330 16.69 22.28 -23.66
CA LEU A 330 15.29 22.11 -23.96
C LEU A 330 15.09 21.91 -25.47
N PRO A 331 14.29 20.93 -25.89
CA PRO A 331 13.84 20.81 -27.26
C PRO A 331 12.81 21.90 -27.60
N LEU A 332 12.61 22.14 -28.90
CA LEU A 332 11.66 23.12 -29.41
C LEU A 332 10.24 22.87 -28.87
N GLU A 333 9.86 21.62 -28.69
CA GLU A 333 8.53 21.25 -28.22
C GLU A 333 8.29 21.66 -26.76
N THR A 334 9.27 21.46 -25.88
CA THR A 334 9.20 21.95 -24.49
C THR A 334 9.10 23.49 -24.48
N CYS A 335 9.80 24.19 -25.37
CA CYS A 335 9.67 25.64 -25.50
C CYS A 335 8.27 26.07 -25.95
N ARG A 336 7.61 25.34 -26.86
CA ARG A 336 6.21 25.60 -27.22
C ARG A 336 5.26 25.38 -26.05
N GLN A 337 5.50 24.35 -25.24
CA GLN A 337 4.70 24.10 -24.04
C GLN A 337 4.87 25.19 -22.97
N LEU A 338 6.07 25.73 -22.79
CA LEU A 338 6.31 26.88 -21.91
C LEU A 338 5.49 28.10 -22.36
N ILE A 339 5.46 28.40 -23.66
CA ILE A 339 4.63 29.49 -24.20
C ILE A 339 3.15 29.21 -23.94
N PHE A 340 2.70 27.97 -24.07
CA PHE A 340 1.31 27.58 -23.80
C PHE A 340 0.92 27.72 -22.32
N GLY A 341 1.89 27.52 -21.40
CA GLY A 341 1.70 27.71 -19.97
C GLY A 341 1.41 29.17 -19.59
N GLU A 342 2.03 30.12 -20.30
CA GLU A 342 1.91 31.56 -20.06
C GLU A 342 0.59 32.17 -20.56
N ASP A 343 0.15 33.27 -19.95
CA ASP A 343 -0.93 34.10 -20.53
C ASP A 343 -0.38 34.98 -21.66
N THR A 344 -0.43 34.43 -22.87
CA THR A 344 0.00 35.14 -24.08
C THR A 344 -1.15 35.87 -24.79
N LYS A 345 -2.38 35.82 -24.25
CA LYS A 345 -3.60 36.28 -24.92
C LYS A 345 -3.76 35.69 -26.34
N GLY A 346 -3.38 34.42 -26.50
CA GLY A 346 -3.47 33.68 -27.76
C GLY A 346 -2.31 33.89 -28.74
N ARG A 347 -1.22 34.57 -28.33
CA ARG A 347 0.00 34.72 -29.15
C ARG A 347 0.94 33.52 -28.99
N SER A 348 1.72 33.26 -30.03
CA SER A 348 2.77 32.22 -30.04
C SER A 348 4.16 32.74 -29.62
N SER A 349 4.20 33.91 -28.97
CA SER A 349 5.44 34.61 -28.61
C SER A 349 5.33 35.32 -27.26
N LEU A 350 6.47 35.48 -26.57
CA LEU A 350 6.55 36.01 -25.20
C LEU A 350 7.22 37.39 -25.14
N THR A 351 6.76 38.20 -24.19
CA THR A 351 7.39 39.51 -23.88
C THR A 351 8.64 39.35 -23.03
N ARG A 352 9.47 40.39 -22.97
CA ARG A 352 10.71 40.41 -22.16
C ARG A 352 10.48 40.01 -20.70
N LYS A 353 9.48 40.61 -20.04
CA LYS A 353 9.12 40.32 -18.65
C LYS A 353 8.69 38.86 -18.44
N GLN A 354 7.94 38.30 -19.40
CA GLN A 354 7.52 36.89 -19.33
C GLN A 354 8.72 35.95 -19.50
N THR A 355 9.61 36.25 -20.45
CA THR A 355 10.83 35.47 -20.68
C THR A 355 11.78 35.50 -19.48
N GLU A 356 11.94 36.65 -18.83
CA GLU A 356 12.72 36.78 -17.58
C GLU A 356 12.14 35.90 -16.46
N THR A 357 10.82 35.95 -16.28
CA THR A 357 10.12 35.16 -15.26
C THR A 357 10.29 33.66 -15.53
N LEU A 358 10.07 33.23 -16.77
CA LEU A 358 10.26 31.83 -17.18
C LEU A 358 11.71 31.36 -17.01
N LEU A 359 12.70 32.20 -17.33
CA LEU A 359 14.10 31.82 -17.17
C LEU A 359 14.46 31.62 -15.70
N SER A 360 13.94 32.47 -14.79
CA SER A 360 14.07 32.23 -13.35
C SER A 360 13.39 30.92 -12.93
N SER A 361 12.18 30.64 -13.41
CA SER A 361 11.48 29.38 -13.14
C SER A 361 12.25 28.16 -13.66
N LEU A 362 12.86 28.25 -14.84
CA LEU A 362 13.69 27.19 -15.42
C LEU A 362 14.95 26.93 -14.57
N ARG A 363 15.63 27.98 -14.11
CA ARG A 363 16.78 27.85 -13.19
C ARG A 363 16.38 27.20 -11.88
N HIS A 364 15.23 27.58 -11.34
CA HIS A 364 14.71 27.00 -10.11
C HIS A 364 14.37 25.51 -10.28
N MET A 365 13.66 25.16 -11.36
CA MET A 365 13.40 23.76 -11.72
C MET A 365 14.70 22.99 -11.94
N GLN A 366 15.73 23.59 -12.54
CA GLN A 366 17.04 22.96 -12.71
C GLN A 366 17.71 22.69 -11.35
N SER A 367 17.67 23.65 -10.43
CA SER A 367 18.19 23.48 -9.07
C SER A 367 17.47 22.38 -8.29
N ILE A 368 16.14 22.30 -8.41
CA ILE A 368 15.34 21.23 -7.81
C ILE A 368 15.70 19.90 -8.46
N PHE A 369 15.84 19.86 -9.79
CA PHE A 369 16.21 18.65 -10.50
C PHE A 369 17.53 18.08 -9.98
N PHE A 370 18.56 18.93 -9.86
CA PHE A 370 19.86 18.54 -9.29
C PHE A 370 19.81 18.10 -7.83
N GLN A 371 18.92 18.69 -7.03
CA GLN A 371 18.78 18.29 -5.63
C GLN A 371 18.27 16.84 -5.49
N PHE A 372 17.42 16.41 -6.42
CA PHE A 372 16.76 15.11 -6.35
C PHE A 372 17.36 14.05 -7.29
N ASP A 373 18.17 14.43 -8.28
CA ASP A 373 19.03 13.54 -9.08
C ASP A 373 20.32 13.18 -8.28
N GLU A 374 20.16 12.55 -7.11
CA GLU A 374 21.28 12.25 -6.18
C GLU A 374 22.36 11.37 -6.82
N ASP A 375 22.01 10.56 -7.83
CA ASP A 375 22.94 9.69 -8.54
C ASP A 375 23.55 10.33 -9.80
N SER A 376 23.19 11.59 -10.11
CA SER A 376 23.63 12.33 -11.29
C SER A 376 23.39 11.55 -12.59
N SER A 377 22.28 10.79 -12.63
CA SER A 377 21.89 10.02 -13.79
C SER A 377 21.43 10.89 -14.96
N GLY A 378 21.11 12.16 -14.70
CA GLY A 378 20.47 13.05 -15.66
C GLY A 378 18.97 12.78 -15.82
N THR A 379 18.40 11.94 -14.96
CA THR A 379 17.02 11.47 -15.06
C THR A 379 16.36 11.35 -13.70
N MET A 380 15.04 11.56 -13.64
CA MET A 380 14.26 11.43 -12.40
C MET A 380 13.41 10.17 -12.42
N SER A 381 13.58 9.34 -11.41
CA SER A 381 12.61 8.28 -11.10
C SER A 381 11.26 8.88 -10.65
N PRO A 382 10.14 8.15 -10.78
CA PRO A 382 8.84 8.61 -10.27
C PRO A 382 8.88 8.98 -8.76
N PHE A 383 9.76 8.30 -8.02
CA PHE A 383 10.09 8.52 -6.62
C PHE A 383 10.65 9.92 -6.37
N GLU A 384 11.52 10.41 -7.25
CA GLU A 384 12.13 11.74 -7.17
C GLU A 384 11.17 12.81 -7.68
N LEU A 385 10.34 12.47 -8.68
CA LEU A 385 9.29 13.34 -9.20
C LEU A 385 8.32 13.79 -8.10
N SER A 386 7.83 12.87 -7.25
CA SER A 386 6.92 13.23 -6.14
C SER A 386 7.53 14.29 -5.21
N THR A 387 8.78 14.09 -4.81
CA THR A 387 9.50 15.03 -3.93
C THR A 387 9.85 16.34 -4.64
N ALA A 388 10.18 16.28 -5.93
CA ALA A 388 10.46 17.46 -6.74
C ALA A 388 9.20 18.31 -6.95
N LEU A 389 8.04 17.70 -7.19
CA LEU A 389 6.75 18.40 -7.27
C LEU A 389 6.43 19.08 -5.93
N GLN A 390 6.66 18.40 -4.81
CA GLN A 390 6.48 18.99 -3.48
C GLN A 390 7.40 20.20 -3.27
N ALA A 391 8.66 20.12 -3.72
CA ALA A 391 9.61 21.24 -3.64
C ALA A 391 9.21 22.43 -4.51
N VAL A 392 8.54 22.19 -5.65
CA VAL A 392 7.92 23.23 -6.50
C VAL A 392 6.63 23.80 -5.88
N GLY A 393 6.12 23.22 -4.78
CA GLY A 393 4.89 23.65 -4.11
C GLY A 393 3.64 22.86 -4.52
N MET A 394 3.80 21.73 -5.22
CA MET A 394 2.69 20.87 -5.65
C MET A 394 2.66 19.57 -4.85
N GLN A 395 1.63 19.40 -4.02
CA GLN A 395 1.35 18.11 -3.40
C GLN A 395 0.36 17.34 -4.26
N CYS A 396 0.81 16.22 -4.82
CA CYS A 396 0.02 15.37 -5.71
C CYS A 396 -0.21 14.00 -5.08
N ASP A 397 -1.41 13.44 -5.27
CA ASP A 397 -1.72 12.07 -4.91
C ASP A 397 -0.84 11.05 -5.66
N SER A 398 -0.63 9.88 -5.07
CA SER A 398 0.22 8.82 -5.65
C SER A 398 -0.25 8.39 -7.04
N LYS A 399 -1.57 8.33 -7.27
CA LYS A 399 -2.13 7.96 -8.59
C LYS A 399 -1.86 9.03 -9.64
N VAL A 400 -1.90 10.30 -9.24
CA VAL A 400 -1.57 11.43 -10.12
C VAL A 400 -0.09 11.39 -10.49
N VAL A 401 0.81 11.18 -9.52
CA VAL A 401 2.26 11.09 -9.76
C VAL A 401 2.60 9.92 -10.68
N GLU A 402 1.95 8.76 -10.48
CA GLU A 402 2.10 7.58 -11.34
C GLU A 402 1.77 7.93 -12.81
N LEU A 403 0.59 8.50 -13.06
CA LEU A 403 0.17 8.88 -14.41
C LEU A 403 1.08 9.95 -15.03
N LEU A 404 1.56 10.92 -14.22
CA LEU A 404 2.52 11.90 -14.69
C LEU A 404 3.84 11.25 -15.10
N SER A 405 4.34 10.31 -14.30
CA SER A 405 5.56 9.60 -14.64
C SER A 405 5.40 8.80 -15.93
N GLU A 406 4.33 8.02 -16.08
CA GLU A 406 4.09 7.23 -17.29
C GLU A 406 3.97 8.11 -18.55
N ARG A 407 3.26 9.24 -18.43
CA ARG A 407 2.99 10.12 -19.58
C ARG A 407 4.20 10.95 -20.00
N PHE A 408 4.98 11.45 -19.04
CA PHE A 408 6.09 12.37 -19.32
C PHE A 408 7.44 11.67 -19.43
N ALA A 409 7.62 10.48 -18.84
CA ALA A 409 8.85 9.70 -19.01
C ALA A 409 8.93 9.00 -20.39
N SER A 410 7.95 9.20 -21.28
CA SER A 410 7.96 8.70 -22.67
C SER A 410 8.15 7.18 -22.79
N GLY A 411 7.70 6.40 -21.79
CA GLY A 411 7.88 4.95 -21.74
C GLY A 411 9.23 4.49 -21.20
N GLU A 412 10.13 5.41 -20.83
CA GLU A 412 11.35 5.10 -20.09
C GLU A 412 11.09 5.09 -18.57
N LEU A 413 11.90 4.33 -17.83
CA LEU A 413 11.75 4.22 -16.37
C LEU A 413 12.10 5.53 -15.66
N HIS A 414 12.84 6.42 -16.32
CA HIS A 414 13.35 7.66 -15.76
C HIS A 414 13.01 8.85 -16.65
N MET A 415 12.69 9.99 -16.03
CA MET A 415 12.22 11.21 -16.67
C MET A 415 13.38 12.20 -16.89
N PRO A 416 13.74 12.54 -18.13
CA PRO A 416 14.77 13.55 -18.39
C PRO A 416 14.27 14.95 -18.01
N PHE A 417 15.20 15.90 -17.84
CA PHE A 417 14.89 17.26 -17.40
C PHE A 417 13.85 17.99 -18.26
N HIS A 418 13.94 17.89 -19.59
CA HIS A 418 12.96 18.54 -20.47
C HIS A 418 11.53 18.01 -20.25
N SER A 419 11.39 16.72 -19.93
CA SER A 419 10.11 16.09 -19.61
C SER A 419 9.60 16.54 -18.25
N TYR A 420 10.49 16.70 -17.26
CA TYR A 420 10.16 17.27 -15.97
C TYR A 420 9.64 18.72 -16.10
N VAL A 421 10.32 19.56 -16.88
CA VAL A 421 9.87 20.95 -17.17
C VAL A 421 8.48 20.95 -17.83
N SER A 422 8.27 20.08 -18.82
CA SER A 422 6.97 19.89 -19.47
C SER A 422 5.88 19.44 -18.49
N CYS A 423 6.21 18.50 -17.59
CA CYS A 423 5.31 17.99 -16.55
C CYS A 423 4.86 19.11 -15.61
N VAL A 424 5.81 19.85 -15.03
CA VAL A 424 5.54 20.96 -14.10
C VAL A 424 4.72 22.05 -14.80
N THR A 425 5.07 22.45 -16.02
CA THR A 425 4.34 23.48 -16.77
C THR A 425 2.90 23.07 -17.03
N ARG A 426 2.64 21.81 -17.42
CA ARG A 426 1.28 21.31 -17.64
C ARG A 426 0.49 21.29 -16.33
N MET A 427 1.10 20.83 -15.24
CA MET A 427 0.46 20.82 -13.93
C MET A 427 0.09 22.24 -13.49
N GLN A 428 1.02 23.20 -13.59
CA GLN A 428 0.75 24.61 -13.27
C GLN A 428 -0.48 25.14 -14.02
N LYS A 429 -0.60 24.81 -15.31
CA LYS A 429 -1.76 25.22 -16.10
C LYS A 429 -3.05 24.55 -15.64
N LEU A 430 -3.02 23.25 -15.35
CA LEU A 430 -4.19 22.50 -14.87
C LEU A 430 -4.67 23.00 -13.51
N PHE A 431 -3.75 23.32 -12.60
CA PHE A 431 -4.05 23.95 -11.31
C PHE A 431 -4.69 25.33 -11.51
N ALA A 432 -4.09 26.19 -12.35
CA ALA A 432 -4.64 27.52 -12.63
C ALA A 432 -6.04 27.46 -13.27
N LEU A 433 -6.26 26.50 -14.18
CA LEU A 433 -7.59 26.27 -14.78
C LEU A 433 -8.60 25.81 -13.72
N TYR A 434 -8.22 24.88 -12.85
CA TYR A 434 -9.08 24.43 -11.76
C TYR A 434 -9.41 25.59 -10.82
N GLU A 435 -8.45 26.46 -10.47
CA GLU A 435 -8.69 27.63 -9.63
C GLU A 435 -9.67 28.61 -10.29
N SER A 436 -9.54 28.85 -11.60
CA SER A 436 -10.43 29.70 -12.38
C SER A 436 -11.82 29.11 -12.65
N GLU A 437 -12.01 27.81 -12.41
CA GLU A 437 -13.29 27.14 -12.64
C GLU A 437 -14.35 27.63 -11.65
N THR A 438 -15.55 27.88 -12.16
CA THR A 438 -16.69 28.44 -11.40
C THR A 438 -17.79 27.41 -11.15
N SER A 439 -17.77 26.27 -11.86
CA SER A 439 -18.74 25.19 -11.66
C SER A 439 -18.59 24.56 -10.28
N GLN A 440 -19.63 24.67 -9.46
CA GLN A 440 -19.67 24.05 -8.14
C GLN A 440 -19.55 22.52 -8.23
N GLU A 441 -20.13 21.90 -9.26
CA GLU A 441 -20.03 20.45 -9.47
C GLU A 441 -18.57 20.00 -9.65
N VAL A 442 -17.75 20.78 -10.35
CA VAL A 442 -16.32 20.48 -10.54
C VAL A 442 -15.54 20.72 -9.24
N LYS A 443 -15.88 21.76 -8.48
CA LYS A 443 -15.26 22.03 -7.18
C LYS A 443 -15.58 20.94 -6.17
N ASP A 444 -16.82 20.45 -6.14
CA ASP A 444 -17.29 19.40 -5.23
C ASP A 444 -16.60 18.06 -5.49
N ARG A 445 -16.30 17.73 -6.76
CA ARG A 445 -15.51 16.54 -7.11
C ARG A 445 -14.04 16.62 -6.70
N GLY A 446 -13.56 17.81 -6.36
CA GLY A 446 -12.19 18.06 -5.94
C GLY A 446 -11.17 18.04 -7.08
N ILE A 447 -9.98 18.54 -6.76
CA ILE A 447 -8.90 18.74 -7.72
C ILE A 447 -8.27 17.42 -8.21
N ASN A 448 -8.30 16.34 -7.42
CA ASN A 448 -7.78 15.04 -7.85
C ASN A 448 -8.56 14.51 -9.04
N SER A 449 -9.90 14.53 -8.95
CA SER A 449 -10.76 14.08 -10.04
C SER A 449 -10.52 14.93 -11.30
N TRP A 450 -10.30 16.23 -11.15
CA TRP A 450 -9.94 17.13 -12.24
C TRP A 450 -8.62 16.73 -12.90
N LEU A 451 -7.55 16.58 -12.11
CA LEU A 451 -6.24 16.21 -12.62
C LEU A 451 -6.28 14.84 -13.30
N LEU A 452 -6.90 13.85 -12.69
CA LEU A 452 -7.05 12.51 -13.26
C LEU A 452 -7.77 12.57 -14.61
N GLN A 453 -8.87 13.31 -14.73
CA GLN A 453 -9.60 13.45 -15.99
C GLN A 453 -8.71 13.97 -17.14
N PHE A 454 -7.82 14.94 -16.89
CA PHE A 454 -6.94 15.50 -17.92
C PHE A 454 -5.64 14.70 -18.14
N LEU A 455 -5.32 13.77 -17.23
CA LEU A 455 -4.16 12.90 -17.33
C LEU A 455 -4.49 11.54 -17.94
N THR A 456 -5.73 11.07 -17.83
CA THR A 456 -6.21 9.82 -18.44
C THR A 456 -6.69 9.97 -19.89
N VAL A 457 -6.89 11.20 -20.37
CA VAL A 457 -7.24 11.54 -21.76
C VAL A 457 -6.01 12.05 -22.49
#